data_AF-A0A9E3D8M4-F1
#
_entry.id   AF-A0A9E3D8M4-F1
#
_cell.length_a   1.000
_cell.length_b   1.000
_cell.length_c   1.000
_cell.angle_alpha   90.00
_cell.angle_beta   90.00
_cell.angle_gamma   90.00
#
_symmetry.space_group_name_H-M   'P 1'
#
loop_
_entity.id
_entity.type
_entity.pdbx_description
1 polymer ?
#
loop_
_entity_poly.entity_id
_entity_poly.type
_entity_poly.pdbx_seq_one_letter_code
_entity_poly.pdbx_strand_id
1 'polypeptide(L)'
;MRALPVWSFAFLLLLPALSWAQTETPEIETTNVVINPAPPKTKLEAVATAKGVLVIGGFTDIGTISTDSGEGVLVTAVEYTNASNQERHYGLILTVHQIQGSASRYARSYIDEDELDDLISSLEAMQRLDHTATQLADFTGRLRTRGDLEIGNVPIDGARALMIRAVQIQQTSGEIIWAVVHEPFSRMSDLIQCVTSGKQTLDKIKSNR
;
A
#
# COMPACT_ATOMS: atom_id res chain seq x y z
N MET A 1 -54.11 28.38 54.33
CA MET A 1 -52.71 28.82 54.45
C MET A 1 -52.39 29.73 53.27
N ARG A 2 -51.91 30.94 53.57
CA ARG A 2 -51.80 32.10 52.67
C ARG A 2 -50.35 32.31 52.21
N ALA A 3 -50.23 32.87 51.00
CA ALA A 3 -49.21 33.82 50.50
C ALA A 3 -47.83 33.31 50.01
N LEU A 4 -47.60 33.50 48.69
CA LEU A 4 -46.34 33.83 47.98
C LEU A 4 -45.85 35.25 48.37
N PRO A 5 -44.79 35.89 47.79
CA PRO A 5 -43.60 35.48 46.99
C PRO A 5 -42.28 36.15 47.49
N VAL A 6 -41.10 35.86 46.91
CA VAL A 6 -40.04 36.89 46.69
C VAL A 6 -39.24 36.55 45.42
N TRP A 7 -39.32 37.43 44.43
CA TRP A 7 -38.43 37.50 43.27
C TRP A 7 -37.07 38.09 43.69
N SER A 8 -35.97 37.50 43.23
CA SER A 8 -34.67 38.17 43.22
C SER A 8 -34.20 38.40 41.78
N PHE A 9 -34.22 39.67 41.41
CA PHE A 9 -33.48 40.26 40.29
C PHE A 9 -32.00 40.35 40.67
N ALA A 10 -31.09 39.86 39.82
CA ALA A 10 -29.68 40.27 39.74
C ALA A 10 -29.02 39.50 38.58
N PHE A 11 -28.12 40.03 37.77
CA PHE A 11 -27.68 41.38 37.44
C PHE A 11 -26.97 41.20 36.09
N LEU A 12 -27.24 42.10 35.15
CA LEU A 12 -26.69 42.09 33.80
C LEU A 12 -25.16 42.33 33.86
N LEU A 13 -24.35 41.40 33.37
CA LEU A 13 -22.94 41.66 33.04
C LEU A 13 -22.71 41.36 31.55
N LEU A 14 -22.76 42.43 30.78
CA LEU A 14 -22.45 42.48 29.36
C LEU A 14 -20.92 42.57 29.24
N LEU A 15 -20.26 41.46 28.90
CA LEU A 15 -18.84 41.45 28.55
C LEU A 15 -18.71 41.65 27.02
N PRO A 16 -18.06 42.72 26.52
CA PRO A 16 -17.69 42.80 25.13
C PRO A 16 -16.51 41.84 24.89
N ALA A 17 -16.79 40.68 24.29
CA ALA A 17 -15.74 39.83 23.76
C ALA A 17 -15.06 40.59 22.61
N LEU A 18 -13.84 41.08 22.85
CA LEU A 18 -12.95 41.49 21.77
C LEU A 18 -12.75 40.28 20.85
N SER A 19 -13.38 40.30 19.69
CA SER A 19 -13.09 39.37 18.61
C SER A 19 -11.71 39.74 18.05
N TRP A 20 -10.69 38.99 18.46
CA TRP A 20 -9.41 39.00 17.77
C TRP A 20 -9.65 38.26 16.45
N ALA A 21 -9.87 39.02 15.37
CA ALA A 21 -9.87 38.45 14.04
C ALA A 21 -8.46 37.91 13.76
N GLN A 22 -8.27 36.62 14.01
CA GLN A 22 -7.06 35.89 13.66
C GLN A 22 -6.94 35.95 12.14
N THR A 23 -6.03 36.80 11.66
CA THR A 23 -5.75 36.92 10.24
C THR A 23 -5.04 35.64 9.84
N GLU A 24 -5.79 34.68 9.28
CA GLU A 24 -5.20 33.47 8.69
C GLU A 24 -4.19 33.93 7.65
N THR A 25 -2.91 33.69 7.95
CA THR A 25 -1.85 33.92 6.99
C THR A 25 -2.06 32.89 5.89
N PRO A 26 -2.18 33.28 4.61
CA PRO A 26 -2.41 32.31 3.55
C PRO A 26 -1.27 31.30 3.58
N GLU A 27 -1.60 30.05 3.88
CA GLU A 27 -0.68 28.93 3.74
C GLU A 27 -0.38 28.82 2.25
N ILE A 28 0.79 29.31 1.84
CA ILE A 28 1.30 29.06 0.50
C ILE A 28 1.64 27.57 0.49
N GLU A 29 0.72 26.75 -0.01
CA GLU A 29 1.01 25.35 -0.33
C GLU A 29 2.15 25.31 -1.36
N THR A 30 3.38 25.15 -0.89
CA THR A 30 4.52 24.93 -1.76
C THR A 30 4.39 23.55 -2.39
N THR A 31 3.84 23.49 -3.60
CA THR A 31 3.84 22.26 -4.39
C THR A 31 5.27 21.97 -4.81
N ASN A 32 5.90 20.97 -4.20
CA ASN A 32 7.21 20.50 -4.64
C ASN A 32 7.08 19.88 -6.04
N VAL A 33 7.44 20.62 -7.08
CA VAL A 33 7.50 20.10 -8.44
C VAL A 33 8.79 19.30 -8.58
N VAL A 34 8.68 17.98 -8.65
CA VAL A 34 9.83 17.11 -8.96
C VAL A 34 10.13 17.24 -10.45
N ILE A 35 11.21 17.97 -10.78
CA ILE A 35 11.59 18.33 -12.16
C ILE A 35 12.09 17.10 -12.97
N ASN A 36 12.38 15.98 -12.30
CA ASN A 36 12.67 14.71 -12.96
C ASN A 36 12.20 13.54 -12.07
N PRO A 37 11.06 12.89 -12.39
CA PRO A 37 10.59 11.77 -11.59
C PRO A 37 11.62 10.62 -11.63
N ALA A 38 11.71 9.86 -10.54
CA ALA A 38 12.65 8.74 -10.45
C ALA A 38 12.40 7.74 -11.59
N PRO A 39 13.46 7.17 -12.20
CA PRO A 39 13.30 6.22 -13.29
C PRO A 39 12.50 4.98 -12.82
N PRO A 40 11.73 4.34 -13.72
CA PRO A 40 11.05 3.09 -13.44
C PRO A 40 12.03 2.01 -12.93
N LYS A 41 11.61 1.27 -11.91
CA LYS A 41 12.41 0.22 -11.27
C LYS A 41 12.16 -1.15 -11.86
N THR A 42 10.98 -1.36 -12.44
CA THR A 42 10.56 -2.62 -13.07
C THR A 42 10.26 -2.42 -14.56
N LYS A 43 10.28 -3.52 -15.33
CA LYS A 43 9.89 -3.52 -16.75
C LYS A 43 8.42 -3.15 -16.90
N LEU A 44 7.56 -3.65 -16.00
CA LEU A 44 6.15 -3.29 -15.96
C LEU A 44 5.94 -1.79 -15.75
N GLU A 45 6.65 -1.16 -14.82
CA GLU A 45 6.58 0.28 -14.61
C GLU A 45 7.07 1.05 -15.84
N ALA A 46 8.16 0.61 -16.46
CA ALA A 46 8.73 1.26 -17.64
C ALA A 46 7.72 1.30 -18.80
N VAL A 47 7.00 0.20 -19.02
CA VAL A 47 5.97 0.15 -20.05
C VAL A 47 4.72 0.92 -19.65
N ALA A 48 4.24 0.78 -18.40
CA ALA A 48 3.06 1.50 -17.92
C ALA A 48 3.21 3.03 -17.96
N THR A 49 4.45 3.53 -17.93
CA THR A 49 4.77 4.96 -17.88
C THR A 49 5.36 5.48 -19.19
N ALA A 50 5.41 4.63 -20.23
CA ALA A 50 5.92 4.99 -21.54
C ALA A 50 5.09 6.12 -22.17
N LYS A 51 5.78 7.13 -22.71
CA LYS A 51 5.15 8.31 -23.32
C LYS A 51 5.10 8.19 -24.83
N GLY A 52 4.03 8.69 -25.45
CA GLY A 52 3.90 8.75 -26.91
C GLY A 52 3.66 7.39 -27.58
N VAL A 53 3.38 6.34 -26.80
CA VAL A 53 3.04 5.00 -27.29
C VAL A 53 1.73 4.54 -26.68
N LEU A 54 0.93 3.79 -27.43
CA LEU A 54 -0.25 3.11 -26.90
C LEU A 54 0.20 1.86 -26.14
N VAL A 55 -0.15 1.80 -24.86
CA VAL A 55 0.07 0.63 -23.99
C VAL A 55 -1.26 -0.07 -23.77
N ILE A 56 -1.33 -1.36 -24.12
CA ILE A 56 -2.50 -2.20 -23.91
C ILE A 56 -2.27 -3.02 -22.65
N GLY A 57 -3.14 -2.86 -21.64
CA GLY A 57 -3.07 -3.59 -20.38
C GLY A 57 -4.18 -4.65 -20.25
N GLY A 58 -3.79 -5.89 -19.95
CA GLY A 58 -4.68 -6.95 -19.49
C GLY A 58 -4.48 -7.20 -18.00
N PHE A 59 -5.56 -7.42 -17.26
CA PHE A 59 -5.53 -7.60 -15.81
C PHE A 59 -6.42 -8.77 -15.40
N THR A 60 -6.01 -9.51 -14.37
CA THR A 60 -6.84 -10.53 -13.73
C THR A 60 -6.55 -10.52 -12.24
N ASP A 61 -7.59 -10.25 -11.44
CA ASP A 61 -7.48 -10.33 -9.99
C ASP A 61 -7.35 -11.79 -9.57
N ILE A 62 -6.31 -12.08 -8.80
CA ILE A 62 -5.98 -13.43 -8.35
C ILE A 62 -6.60 -13.72 -7.01
N GLY A 63 -6.53 -12.75 -6.10
CA GLY A 63 -7.06 -12.88 -4.75
C GLY A 63 -6.72 -11.69 -3.87
N THR A 64 -7.37 -11.66 -2.71
CA THR A 64 -7.20 -10.61 -1.72
C THR A 64 -6.85 -11.23 -0.38
N ILE A 65 -5.84 -10.69 0.29
CA ILE A 65 -5.54 -10.97 1.69
C ILE A 65 -6.04 -9.76 2.47
N SER A 66 -7.22 -9.85 3.07
CA SER A 66 -7.81 -8.73 3.83
C SER A 66 -8.25 -9.16 5.22
N THR A 67 -8.46 -8.15 6.07
CA THR A 67 -9.20 -8.23 7.33
C THR A 67 -10.63 -7.70 7.16
N ASP A 68 -11.47 -7.93 8.16
CA ASP A 68 -12.85 -7.41 8.21
C ASP A 68 -12.91 -5.87 8.25
N SER A 69 -11.81 -5.19 8.57
CA SER A 69 -11.75 -3.72 8.61
C SER A 69 -11.66 -3.09 7.21
N GLY A 70 -11.46 -3.89 6.15
CA GLY A 70 -11.30 -3.42 4.77
C GLY A 70 -9.85 -3.10 4.38
N GLU A 71 -8.90 -3.27 5.29
CA GLU A 71 -7.47 -3.27 4.97
C GLU A 71 -7.09 -4.59 4.30
N GLY A 72 -6.06 -4.55 3.44
CA GLY A 72 -5.54 -5.76 2.85
C GLY A 72 -4.65 -5.55 1.64
N VAL A 73 -4.38 -6.64 0.95
CA VAL A 73 -3.55 -6.69 -0.25
C VAL A 73 -4.31 -7.39 -1.36
N LEU A 74 -4.52 -6.68 -2.47
CA LEU A 74 -5.02 -7.26 -3.72
C LEU A 74 -3.82 -7.67 -4.58
N VAL A 75 -3.83 -8.92 -5.04
CA VAL A 75 -2.85 -9.47 -5.99
C VAL A 75 -3.50 -9.55 -7.37
N THR A 76 -2.93 -8.84 -8.34
CA THR A 76 -3.42 -8.80 -9.72
C THR A 76 -2.34 -9.27 -10.67
N ALA A 77 -2.64 -10.24 -11.53
CA ALA A 77 -1.78 -10.60 -12.66
C ALA A 77 -1.97 -9.59 -13.79
N VAL A 78 -0.86 -9.15 -14.39
CA VAL A 78 -0.87 -8.12 -15.44
C VAL A 78 -0.09 -8.55 -16.67
N GLU A 79 -0.60 -8.15 -17.84
CA GLU A 79 0.10 -8.12 -19.11
C GLU A 79 0.09 -6.68 -19.64
N TYR A 80 1.25 -6.14 -19.98
CA TYR A 80 1.35 -4.91 -20.77
C TYR A 80 1.94 -5.19 -22.14
N THR A 81 1.28 -4.71 -23.20
CA THR A 81 1.78 -4.72 -24.57
C THR A 81 2.05 -3.30 -25.04
N ASN A 82 3.27 -3.01 -25.49
CA ASN A 82 3.55 -1.77 -26.21
C ASN A 82 3.14 -1.95 -27.69
N ALA A 83 2.13 -1.20 -28.15
CA ALA A 83 1.57 -1.37 -29.49
C ALA A 83 2.56 -0.99 -30.61
N SER A 84 3.57 -0.16 -30.33
CA SER A 84 4.54 0.30 -31.32
C SER A 84 5.54 -0.77 -31.75
N ASN A 85 5.99 -1.61 -30.81
CA ASN A 85 6.99 -2.65 -31.02
C ASN A 85 6.46 -4.07 -30.75
N GLN A 86 5.20 -4.21 -30.32
CA GLN A 86 4.54 -5.46 -29.94
C GLN A 86 5.24 -6.21 -28.79
N GLU A 87 6.09 -5.52 -28.02
CA GLU A 87 6.75 -6.08 -26.85
C GLU A 87 5.75 -6.28 -25.71
N ARG A 88 5.88 -7.40 -25.00
CA ARG A 88 4.96 -7.82 -23.94
C ARG A 88 5.72 -8.05 -22.64
N HIS A 89 5.17 -7.53 -21.55
CA HIS A 89 5.70 -7.71 -20.21
C HIS A 89 4.61 -8.26 -19.30
N TYR A 90 5.02 -9.17 -18.43
CA TYR A 90 4.16 -9.91 -17.52
C TYR A 90 4.66 -9.75 -16.09
N GLY A 91 3.74 -9.90 -15.14
CA GLY A 91 4.07 -10.00 -13.74
C GLY A 91 2.86 -9.75 -12.85
N LEU A 92 3.11 -9.33 -11.62
CA LEU A 92 2.09 -9.08 -10.62
C LEU A 92 2.10 -7.62 -10.17
N ILE A 93 0.92 -7.12 -9.80
CA ILE A 93 0.74 -5.87 -9.08
C ILE A 93 0.17 -6.24 -7.71
N LEU A 94 0.85 -5.79 -6.65
CA LEU A 94 0.34 -5.88 -5.29
C LEU A 94 -0.14 -4.51 -4.87
N THR A 95 -1.47 -4.38 -4.70
CA THR A 95 -2.10 -3.16 -4.22
C THR A 95 -2.37 -3.30 -2.73
N VAL A 96 -1.64 -2.54 -1.92
CA VAL A 96 -1.81 -2.52 -0.47
C VAL A 96 -2.80 -1.42 -0.11
N HIS A 97 -3.88 -1.78 0.56
CA HIS A 97 -4.94 -0.90 1.03
C HIS A 97 -4.84 -0.74 2.55
N GLN A 98 -4.61 0.49 3.00
CA GLN A 98 -4.48 0.85 4.40
C GLN A 98 -5.62 1.79 4.79
N ILE A 99 -6.17 1.61 6.00
CA ILE A 99 -7.23 2.44 6.57
C ILE A 99 -6.71 3.03 7.88
N GLN A 100 -6.67 4.36 7.95
CA GLN A 100 -6.22 5.09 9.14
C GLN A 100 -7.31 6.05 9.58
N GLY A 101 -8.10 5.63 10.58
CA GLY A 101 -9.27 6.40 11.03
C GLY A 101 -10.33 6.51 9.93
N SER A 102 -10.66 7.73 9.50
CA SER A 102 -11.58 7.98 8.37
C SER A 102 -10.89 8.03 7.00
N ALA A 103 -9.55 8.01 6.96
CA ALA A 103 -8.79 8.08 5.72
C ALA A 103 -8.45 6.69 5.19
N SER A 104 -8.51 6.51 3.87
CA SER A 104 -8.00 5.32 3.17
C SER A 104 -6.88 5.73 2.22
N ARG A 105 -5.82 4.93 2.19
CA ARG A 105 -4.70 5.08 1.26
C ARG A 105 -4.42 3.74 0.61
N TYR A 106 -4.02 3.78 -0.66
CA TYR A 106 -3.49 2.60 -1.33
C TYR A 106 -2.18 2.92 -2.03
N ALA A 107 -1.31 1.93 -2.17
CA ALA A 107 -0.10 2.00 -2.95
C ALA A 107 0.10 0.70 -3.74
N ARG A 108 0.70 0.81 -4.92
CA ARG A 108 1.00 -0.34 -5.78
C ARG A 108 2.49 -0.58 -5.88
N SER A 109 2.88 -1.84 -5.76
CA SER A 109 4.21 -2.30 -6.12
C SER A 109 4.13 -3.30 -7.27
N TYR A 110 5.03 -3.16 -8.22
CA TYR A 110 5.12 -4.01 -9.39
C TYR A 110 6.17 -5.10 -9.17
N ILE A 111 5.89 -6.30 -9.67
CA ILE A 111 6.80 -7.44 -9.60
C ILE A 111 6.88 -8.02 -11.00
N ASP A 112 8.04 -7.94 -11.63
CA ASP A 112 8.23 -8.52 -12.95
C ASP A 112 8.21 -10.05 -12.88
N GLU A 113 7.85 -10.71 -13.98
CA GLU A 113 7.78 -12.16 -14.08
C GLU A 113 9.09 -12.87 -13.64
N ASP A 114 10.25 -12.29 -13.98
CA ASP A 114 11.56 -12.86 -13.67
C ASP A 114 11.91 -12.82 -12.16
N GLU A 115 11.14 -12.11 -11.33
CA GLU A 115 11.30 -12.09 -9.87
C GLU A 115 10.39 -13.09 -9.15
N LEU A 116 9.41 -13.70 -9.82
CA LEU A 116 8.34 -14.44 -9.15
C LEU A 116 8.81 -15.73 -8.47
N ASP A 117 9.74 -16.47 -9.08
CA ASP A 117 10.26 -17.72 -8.50
C ASP A 117 11.06 -17.45 -7.22
N ASP A 118 11.95 -16.45 -7.26
CA ASP A 118 12.75 -16.02 -6.11
C ASP A 118 11.88 -15.45 -5.00
N LEU A 119 10.82 -14.70 -5.37
CA LEU A 119 9.83 -14.19 -4.42
C LEU A 119 9.11 -15.32 -3.70
N ILE A 120 8.56 -16.30 -4.42
CA ILE A 120 7.84 -17.43 -3.83
C ILE A 120 8.77 -18.20 -2.89
N SER A 121 9.98 -18.55 -3.35
CA SER A 121 10.98 -19.24 -2.55
C SER A 121 11.33 -18.48 -1.26
N SER A 122 11.51 -17.16 -1.36
CA SER A 122 11.80 -16.30 -0.21
C SER A 122 10.64 -16.22 0.78
N LEU A 123 9.39 -16.18 0.30
CA LEU A 123 8.21 -16.19 1.16
C LEU A 123 8.05 -17.52 1.89
N GLU A 124 8.27 -18.64 1.21
CA GLU A 124 8.27 -19.95 1.84
C GLU A 124 9.40 -20.08 2.88
N ALA A 125 10.60 -19.56 2.58
CA ALA A 125 11.69 -19.51 3.54
C ALA A 125 11.32 -18.67 4.77
N MET A 126 10.67 -17.51 4.55
CA MET A 126 10.19 -16.64 5.62
C MET A 126 9.12 -17.33 6.49
N GLN A 127 8.20 -18.09 5.88
CA GLN A 127 7.16 -18.84 6.59
C GLN A 127 7.74 -19.89 7.55
N ARG A 128 8.91 -20.46 7.21
CA ARG A 128 9.61 -21.46 8.01
C ARG A 128 10.47 -20.85 9.13
N LEU A 129 10.57 -19.52 9.22
CA LEU A 129 11.34 -18.86 10.28
C LEU A 129 10.71 -19.12 11.65
N ASP A 130 11.54 -19.54 12.60
CA ASP A 130 11.19 -19.70 14.00
C ASP A 130 12.23 -19.02 14.91
N HIS A 131 12.05 -19.15 16.23
CA HIS A 131 12.94 -18.56 17.23
C HIS A 131 14.37 -19.15 17.23
N THR A 132 14.65 -20.19 16.45
CA THR A 132 15.99 -20.75 16.28
C THR A 132 16.79 -20.08 15.16
N ALA A 133 16.15 -19.20 14.39
CA ALA A 133 16.79 -18.47 13.30
C ALA A 133 17.95 -17.55 13.77
N THR A 134 17.99 -17.17 15.05
CA THR A 134 19.07 -16.38 15.66
C THR A 134 19.22 -16.72 17.15
N GLN A 135 20.39 -16.41 17.72
CA GLN A 135 20.66 -16.54 19.16
C GLN A 135 20.15 -15.36 19.98
N LEU A 136 19.65 -14.31 19.32
CA LEU A 136 19.11 -13.12 19.98
C LEU A 136 17.68 -13.36 20.47
N ALA A 137 17.27 -12.60 21.49
CA ALA A 137 15.94 -12.72 22.11
C ALA A 137 14.78 -12.45 21.14
N ASP A 138 15.04 -11.71 20.06
CA ASP A 138 14.04 -11.39 19.04
C ASP A 138 14.69 -11.31 17.64
N PHE A 139 13.86 -11.42 16.60
CA PHE A 139 14.29 -11.36 15.20
C PHE A 139 13.22 -10.76 14.29
N THR A 140 13.67 -10.31 13.12
CA THR A 140 12.80 -9.91 12.00
C THR A 140 13.30 -10.54 10.72
N GLY A 141 12.38 -10.96 9.86
CA GLY A 141 12.69 -11.32 8.48
C GLY A 141 12.14 -10.25 7.55
N ARG A 142 12.92 -9.81 6.55
CA ARG A 142 12.46 -8.86 5.53
C ARG A 142 12.95 -9.25 4.15
N LEU A 143 12.06 -9.07 3.19
CA LEU A 143 12.26 -9.30 1.76
C LEU A 143 11.84 -8.01 1.03
N ARG A 144 12.60 -7.62 0.00
CA ARG A 144 12.29 -6.47 -0.85
C ARG A 144 12.41 -6.85 -2.33
N THR A 145 11.43 -6.45 -3.13
CA THR A 145 11.47 -6.60 -4.60
C THR A 145 12.04 -5.34 -5.26
N ARG A 146 12.31 -5.40 -6.58
CA ARG A 146 12.73 -4.20 -7.34
C ARG A 146 11.69 -3.10 -7.33
N GLY A 147 10.40 -3.45 -7.39
CA GLY A 147 9.27 -2.50 -7.35
C GLY A 147 8.90 -2.00 -5.94
N ASP A 148 9.85 -1.97 -5.02
CA ASP A 148 9.70 -1.49 -3.64
C ASP A 148 8.61 -2.17 -2.80
N LEU A 149 8.18 -3.38 -3.17
CA LEU A 149 7.37 -4.18 -2.26
C LEU A 149 8.27 -4.65 -1.12
N GLU A 150 7.82 -4.47 0.11
CA GLU A 150 8.49 -4.99 1.30
C GLU A 150 7.53 -5.94 2.04
N ILE A 151 7.98 -7.17 2.26
CA ILE A 151 7.25 -8.17 3.03
C ILE A 151 8.13 -8.57 4.22
N GLY A 152 7.54 -8.71 5.40
CA GLY A 152 8.31 -9.04 6.58
C GLY A 152 7.55 -9.79 7.66
N ASN A 153 8.33 -10.54 8.44
CA ASN A 153 7.95 -11.06 9.74
C ASN A 153 8.45 -10.07 10.80
N VAL A 154 7.54 -9.42 11.51
CA VAL A 154 7.85 -8.38 12.50
C VAL A 154 7.18 -8.67 13.85
N PRO A 155 7.85 -8.36 14.98
CA PRO A 155 7.20 -8.33 16.29
C PRO A 155 6.17 -7.19 16.37
N ILE A 156 4.95 -7.49 16.78
CA ILE A 156 3.92 -6.51 17.17
C ILE A 156 3.27 -7.00 18.46
N ASP A 157 3.35 -6.21 19.52
CA ASP A 157 2.75 -6.49 20.84
C ASP A 157 3.06 -7.89 21.39
N GLY A 158 4.29 -8.39 21.14
CA GLY A 158 4.75 -9.70 21.58
C GLY A 158 4.35 -10.88 20.68
N ALA A 159 3.50 -10.64 19.67
CA ALA A 159 3.17 -11.60 18.62
C ALA A 159 3.98 -11.36 17.33
N ARG A 160 3.95 -12.32 16.41
CA ARG A 160 4.50 -12.15 15.05
C ARG A 160 3.41 -11.71 14.10
N ALA A 161 3.70 -10.70 13.28
CA ALA A 161 2.84 -10.20 12.23
C ALA A 161 3.51 -10.29 10.86
N LEU A 162 2.70 -10.55 9.85
CA LEU A 162 3.03 -10.36 8.45
C LEU A 162 2.84 -8.88 8.11
N MET A 163 3.94 -8.17 7.88
CA MET A 163 3.91 -6.80 7.35
C MET A 163 4.02 -6.87 5.83
N ILE A 164 3.13 -6.17 5.13
CA ILE A 164 3.22 -5.97 3.68
C ILE A 164 3.14 -4.46 3.41
N ARG A 165 4.17 -3.92 2.76
CA ARG A 165 4.26 -2.51 2.44
C ARG A 165 4.54 -2.31 0.96
N ALA A 166 3.74 -1.48 0.32
CA ALA A 166 3.96 -1.04 -1.05
C ALA A 166 4.39 0.42 -1.09
N VAL A 167 5.22 0.77 -2.07
CA VAL A 167 5.60 2.14 -2.39
C VAL A 167 5.37 2.37 -3.87
N GLN A 168 4.73 3.49 -4.18
CA GLN A 168 4.44 3.92 -5.53
C GLN A 168 4.95 5.36 -5.70
N ILE A 169 5.72 5.59 -6.75
CA ILE A 169 6.08 6.94 -7.19
C ILE A 169 5.16 7.31 -8.35
N GLN A 170 4.34 8.34 -8.16
CA GLN A 170 3.48 8.84 -9.22
C GLN A 170 4.32 9.65 -10.20
N GLN A 171 4.61 9.08 -11.35
CA GLN A 171 5.52 9.68 -12.35
C GLN A 171 5.12 11.07 -12.83
N THR A 172 3.83 11.43 -12.77
CA THR A 172 3.34 12.75 -13.20
C THR A 172 3.67 13.86 -12.19
N SER A 173 3.57 13.58 -10.89
CA SER A 173 3.77 14.57 -9.81
C SER A 173 5.11 14.40 -9.08
N GLY A 174 5.73 13.23 -9.18
CA GLY A 174 6.83 12.81 -8.33
C GLY A 174 6.40 12.46 -6.90
N GLU A 175 5.11 12.44 -6.61
CA GLU A 175 4.57 12.11 -5.29
C GLU A 175 4.92 10.66 -4.92
N ILE A 176 5.35 10.46 -3.67
CA ILE A 176 5.63 9.14 -3.10
C ILE A 176 4.44 8.72 -2.24
N ILE A 177 3.70 7.74 -2.72
CA ILE A 177 2.58 7.13 -2.03
C ILE A 177 3.06 5.82 -1.43
N TRP A 178 2.72 5.55 -0.17
CA TRP A 178 3.03 4.27 0.46
C TRP A 178 1.86 3.83 1.33
N ALA A 179 1.66 2.52 1.41
CA ALA A 179 0.66 1.90 2.26
C ALA A 179 1.27 0.67 2.92
N VAL A 180 0.88 0.42 4.16
CA VAL A 180 1.31 -0.76 4.93
C VAL A 180 0.11 -1.42 5.58
N VAL A 181 0.10 -2.74 5.57
CA VAL A 181 -0.85 -3.55 6.33
C VAL A 181 -0.08 -4.52 7.22
N HIS A 182 -0.68 -4.81 8.37
CA HIS A 182 -0.19 -5.83 9.29
C HIS A 182 -1.26 -6.88 9.46
N GLU A 183 -0.92 -8.10 9.11
CA GLU A 183 -1.79 -9.26 9.17
C GLU A 183 -1.25 -10.27 10.18
N PRO A 184 -2.09 -11.15 10.75
CA PRO A 184 -1.60 -12.31 11.48
C PRO A 184 -0.60 -13.08 10.62
N PHE A 185 0.53 -13.50 11.18
CA PHE A 185 1.57 -14.20 10.40
C PHE A 185 1.07 -15.50 9.76
N SER A 186 0.01 -16.10 10.29
CA SER A 186 -0.69 -17.25 9.68
C SER A 186 -1.22 -16.98 8.26
N ARG A 187 -1.47 -15.71 7.89
CA ARG A 187 -1.92 -15.30 6.54
C ARG A 187 -0.81 -15.40 5.49
N MET A 188 0.43 -15.71 5.88
CA MET A 188 1.54 -15.92 4.95
C MET A 188 1.23 -17.01 3.91
N SER A 189 0.54 -18.09 4.29
CA SER A 189 0.13 -19.13 3.33
C SER A 189 -0.76 -18.61 2.23
N ASP A 190 -1.65 -17.67 2.56
CA ASP A 190 -2.62 -17.12 1.61
C ASP A 190 -1.92 -16.19 0.63
N LEU A 191 -0.93 -15.42 1.11
CA LEU A 191 -0.07 -14.62 0.24
C LEU A 191 0.75 -15.50 -0.71
N ILE A 192 1.40 -16.55 -0.22
CA ILE A 192 2.16 -17.51 -1.04
C ILE A 192 1.23 -18.11 -2.10
N GLN A 193 0.03 -18.53 -1.71
CA GLN A 193 -0.96 -19.09 -2.62
C GLN A 193 -1.37 -18.08 -3.70
N CYS A 194 -1.65 -16.83 -3.33
CA CYS A 194 -2.03 -15.78 -4.29
C CYS A 194 -0.90 -15.51 -5.29
N VAL A 195 0.35 -15.36 -4.84
CA VAL A 195 1.50 -15.13 -5.73
C VAL A 195 1.73 -16.34 -6.65
N THR A 196 1.62 -17.55 -6.13
CA THR A 196 1.77 -18.80 -6.90
C THR A 196 0.68 -18.93 -7.96
N SER A 197 -0.59 -18.69 -7.59
CA SER A 197 -1.71 -18.71 -8.53
C SER A 197 -1.60 -17.60 -9.58
N GLY A 198 -1.06 -16.45 -9.21
CA GLY A 198 -0.74 -15.37 -10.15
C GLY A 198 0.27 -15.81 -11.19
N LYS A 199 1.39 -16.41 -10.76
CA LYS A 199 2.39 -16.98 -11.67
C LYS A 199 1.78 -18.03 -12.60
N GLN A 200 1.03 -19.00 -12.07
CA GLN A 200 0.36 -20.03 -12.87
C GLN A 200 -0.60 -19.45 -13.91
N THR A 201 -1.28 -18.35 -13.57
CA THR A 201 -2.16 -17.64 -14.50
C THR A 201 -1.38 -17.03 -15.65
N LEU A 202 -0.24 -16.38 -15.37
CA LEU A 202 0.66 -15.84 -16.38
C LEU A 202 1.23 -16.96 -17.29
N ASP A 203 1.68 -18.06 -16.69
CA ASP A 203 2.21 -19.23 -17.42
C ASP A 203 1.16 -19.78 -18.41
N LYS A 204 -0.11 -19.89 -17.98
CA LYS A 204 -1.22 -20.37 -18.82
C LYS A 204 -1.54 -19.42 -19.97
N ILE A 205 -1.49 -18.12 -19.73
CA ILE A 205 -1.72 -17.11 -20.79
C ILE A 205 -0.62 -17.18 -21.84
N LYS A 206 0.63 -17.41 -21.41
CA LYS A 206 1.79 -17.57 -22.29
C LYS A 206 1.74 -18.87 -23.10
N SER A 207 1.23 -19.97 -22.52
CA SER A 207 1.14 -21.26 -23.22
C SER A 207 0.02 -21.35 -24.24
N ASN A 208 -1.03 -20.52 -24.11
CA ASN A 208 -2.18 -20.50 -25.02
C ASN A 208 -1.98 -19.62 -26.26
N ARG A 209 -0.74 -19.19 -26.52
CA ARG A 209 -0.33 -18.39 -27.67
C ARG A 209 0.75 -19.11 -28.46
#